data_AF-A0A3E0NG34-F1
#
_entry.id   AF-A0A3E0NG34-F1
#
_cell.length_a   1.000
_cell.length_b   1.000
_cell.length_c   1.000
_cell.angle_alpha   90.00
_cell.angle_beta   90.00
_cell.angle_gamma   90.00
#
_symmetry.space_group_name_H-M   'P 1'
#
loop_
_entity.id
_entity.type
_entity.pdbx_description
1 polymer ?
#
loop_
_entity_poly.entity_id
_entity_poly.type
_entity_poly.pdbx_seq_one_letter_code
_entity_poly.pdbx_strand_id
1 'polypeptide(L)'
;MERAEGFSVIRSYRSDGYNRPEIIKMLKLEGVPQSTAYDWFKKLDALESIDDAVEAASEVIRRALLNEDNELVLKAAAVKGKLLR
;
A
#
# COMPACT_ATOMS: atom_id res chain seq x y z
N MET A 1 12.98 -15.30 -2.62
CA MET A 1 11.60 -15.81 -2.43
C MET A 1 10.93 -15.19 -1.18
N GLU A 2 11.68 -14.60 -0.24
CA GLU A 2 11.19 -14.19 1.10
C GLU A 2 10.27 -12.95 1.20
N ARG A 3 10.23 -12.04 0.20
CA ARG A 3 9.46 -10.77 0.33
C ARG A 3 7.95 -10.95 0.19
N ALA A 4 7.50 -11.81 -0.71
CA ALA A 4 6.08 -12.03 -0.97
C ALA A 4 5.41 -12.75 0.21
N GLU A 5 6.11 -13.73 0.79
CA GLU A 5 5.67 -14.44 2.00
C GLU A 5 5.63 -13.51 3.22
N GLY A 6 6.65 -12.67 3.41
CA GLY A 6 6.68 -11.70 4.51
C GLY A 6 5.53 -10.70 4.51
N PHE A 7 5.10 -10.21 3.34
CA PHE A 7 3.94 -9.31 3.24
C PHE A 7 2.62 -10.02 3.50
N SER A 8 2.48 -11.26 3.02
CA SER A 8 1.28 -12.08 3.27
C SER A 8 1.10 -12.35 4.77
N VAL A 9 2.18 -12.69 5.47
CA VAL A 9 2.16 -12.93 6.92
C VAL A 9 1.79 -11.66 7.69
N ILE A 10 2.40 -10.51 7.35
CA ILE A 10 2.06 -9.22 7.99
C ILE A 10 0.60 -8.86 7.76
N ARG A 11 0.07 -9.03 6.54
CA ARG A 11 -1.34 -8.75 6.23
C ARG A 11 -2.29 -9.67 7.00
N SER A 12 -1.98 -10.96 7.10
CA SER A 12 -2.77 -11.91 7.90
C SER A 12 -2.86 -11.46 9.35
N TYR A 13 -1.74 -11.16 10.00
CA TYR A 13 -1.77 -10.73 11.39
C TYR A 13 -2.48 -9.38 11.60
N ARG A 14 -2.41 -8.44 10.65
CA ARG A 14 -3.22 -7.21 10.72
C ARG A 14 -4.71 -7.51 10.60
N SER A 15 -5.10 -8.44 9.73
CA SER A 15 -6.50 -8.89 9.61
C SER A 15 -7.00 -9.57 10.88
N ASP A 16 -6.12 -10.27 11.60
CA ASP A 16 -6.41 -10.88 12.91
C ASP A 16 -6.42 -9.85 14.06
N GLY A 17 -6.14 -8.58 13.79
CA GLY A 17 -6.24 -7.48 14.75
C GLY A 17 -4.95 -7.17 15.53
N TYR A 18 -3.83 -7.82 15.19
CA TYR A 18 -2.55 -7.55 15.86
C TYR A 18 -1.98 -6.19 15.44
N ASN A 19 -1.39 -5.49 16.41
CA ASN A 19 -0.68 -4.24 16.15
C ASN A 19 0.76 -4.50 15.68
N ARG A 20 1.39 -3.48 15.07
CA ARG A 20 2.75 -3.59 14.51
C ARG A 20 3.79 -4.14 15.52
N PRO A 21 3.86 -3.67 16.78
CA PRO A 21 4.76 -4.24 17.79
C PRO A 21 4.57 -5.75 18.03
N GLU A 22 3.32 -6.22 18.10
CA GLU A 22 2.99 -7.64 18.28
C GLU A 22 3.43 -8.47 17.08
N ILE A 23 3.18 -7.97 15.87
CA ILE A 23 3.58 -8.64 14.63
C ILE A 23 5.11 -8.76 14.55
N ILE A 24 5.85 -7.71 14.87
CA ILE A 24 7.32 -7.74 14.88
C ILE A 24 7.83 -8.77 15.90
N LYS A 25 7.17 -8.89 17.06
CA LYS A 25 7.52 -9.89 18.07
C LYS A 25 7.26 -11.31 17.57
N MET A 26 6.14 -11.56 16.87
CA MET A 26 5.83 -12.86 16.28
C MET A 26 6.82 -13.24 15.18
N LEU A 27 7.11 -12.32 14.26
CA LEU A 27 8.11 -12.52 13.21
C LEU A 27 9.51 -12.84 13.77
N LYS A 28 9.87 -12.21 14.89
CA LYS A 28 11.13 -12.52 15.59
C LYS A 28 11.16 -13.95 16.14
N LEU A 29 10.03 -14.48 16.63
CA LEU A 29 9.93 -15.87 17.08
C LEU A 29 10.05 -16.87 15.92
N GLU A 30 9.61 -16.47 14.73
CA GLU A 30 9.76 -17.24 13.48
C GLU A 30 11.16 -17.12 12.84
N GLY A 31 12.09 -16.42 13.51
CA GLY A 31 13.47 -16.27 13.06
C GLY A 31 13.70 -15.13 12.07
N VAL A 32 12.70 -14.28 11.81
CA VAL A 32 12.87 -13.10 10.95
C VAL A 32 13.64 -12.02 11.72
N PRO A 33 14.77 -11.51 11.18
CA PRO A 33 15.48 -10.41 11.81
C PRO A 33 14.62 -9.16 11.92
N GLN A 34 14.73 -8.45 13.05
CA GLN A 34 13.94 -7.25 13.31
C GLN A 34 14.12 -6.17 12.23
N SER A 35 15.34 -6.02 11.70
CA SER A 35 15.63 -5.13 10.58
C SER A 35 14.81 -5.48 9.34
N THR A 36 14.70 -6.77 9.01
CA THR A 36 13.94 -7.27 7.87
C THR A 36 12.44 -7.03 8.04
N ALA A 37 11.90 -7.29 9.24
CA ALA A 37 10.50 -7.02 9.54
C ALA A 37 10.14 -5.52 9.40
N TYR A 38 10.98 -4.62 9.91
CA TYR A 38 10.81 -3.18 9.71
C TYR A 38 10.89 -2.79 8.23
N ASP A 39 11.83 -3.38 7.50
CA ASP A 39 12.00 -3.15 6.07
C ASP A 39 10.79 -3.62 5.26
N TRP A 40 10.08 -4.64 5.74
CA TRP A 40 8.83 -5.10 5.16
C TRP A 40 7.67 -4.17 5.46
N PHE A 41 7.51 -3.76 6.73
CA PHE A 41 6.48 -2.78 7.10
C PHE A 41 6.62 -1.48 6.33
N LYS A 42 7.84 -0.94 6.19
CA LYS A 42 8.08 0.30 5.43
C LYS A 42 7.66 0.17 3.96
N LYS A 43 7.90 -0.99 3.35
CA LYS A 43 7.50 -1.24 1.95
C LYS A 43 5.99 -1.46 1.83
N LEU A 44 5.38 -2.12 2.80
CA LEU A 44 3.94 -2.33 2.84
C LEU A 44 3.19 -1.00 3.01
N ASP A 45 3.64 -0.14 3.93
CA ASP A 45 3.08 1.21 4.13
C ASP A 45 3.18 2.05 2.84
N ALA A 46 4.31 1.96 2.15
CA ALA A 46 4.51 2.67 0.89
C ALA A 46 3.57 2.15 -0.21
N LEU A 47 3.33 0.83 -0.27
CA LEU A 47 2.38 0.24 -1.22
C LEU A 47 0.94 0.65 -0.90
N GLU A 48 0.52 0.59 0.36
CA GLU A 48 -0.82 1.02 0.79
C GLU A 48 -1.03 2.51 0.48
N SER A 49 -0.04 3.36 0.73
CA SER A 49 -0.10 4.78 0.36
C SER A 49 -0.21 5.03 -1.15
N ILE A 50 0.38 4.16 -1.99
CA ILE A 50 0.26 4.25 -3.44
C ILE A 50 -1.15 3.83 -3.87
N ASP A 51 -1.68 2.75 -3.31
CA ASP A 51 -3.04 2.29 -3.59
C ASP A 51 -4.09 3.36 -3.22
N ASP A 52 -3.97 3.97 -2.03
CA ASP A 52 -4.82 5.09 -1.60
C ASP A 52 -4.74 6.28 -2.57
N ALA A 53 -3.52 6.62 -3.03
CA ALA A 53 -3.32 7.70 -3.99
C ALA A 53 -3.92 7.39 -5.37
N VAL A 54 -3.85 6.13 -5.82
CA VAL A 54 -4.45 5.67 -7.07
C VAL A 54 -5.97 5.65 -6.97
N GLU A 55 -6.53 5.26 -5.83
CA GLU A 55 -7.97 5.31 -5.58
C GLU A 55 -8.49 6.75 -5.58
N ALA A 56 -7.83 7.66 -4.86
CA ALA A 56 -8.15 9.08 -4.86
C ALA A 56 -8.09 9.68 -6.27
N ALA A 57 -7.05 9.38 -7.06
CA ALA A 57 -6.94 9.83 -8.44
C ALA A 57 -8.07 9.26 -9.32
N SER A 58 -8.46 8.00 -9.11
CA SER A 58 -9.53 7.36 -9.87
C SER A 58 -10.90 7.97 -9.55
N GLU A 59 -11.16 8.32 -8.29
CA GLU A 59 -12.38 9.03 -7.88
C GLU A 59 -12.45 10.45 -8.47
N VAL A 60 -11.32 11.16 -8.52
CA VAL A 60 -11.25 12.47 -9.17
C VAL A 60 -11.54 12.37 -10.67
N ILE A 61 -10.96 11.37 -11.37
CA ILE A 61 -11.26 11.10 -12.78
C ILE A 61 -12.75 10.83 -12.97
N ARG A 62 -13.35 10.00 -12.13
CA ARG A 62 -14.79 9.66 -12.21
C ARG A 62 -15.68 10.90 -12.06
N ARG A 63 -15.37 11.78 -11.11
CA ARG A 63 -16.11 13.05 -10.91
C ARG A 63 -15.92 14.02 -12.07
N ALA A 64 -14.70 14.12 -12.59
CA ALA A 64 -14.40 14.97 -13.73
C ALA A 64 -15.12 14.49 -15.01
N LEU A 65 -15.21 13.17 -15.23
CA LEU A 65 -16.01 12.57 -16.31
C LEU A 65 -17.50 12.88 -16.18
N LEU A 66 -18.06 12.84 -14.96
CA LEU A 66 -19.47 13.17 -14.70
C LEU A 66 -19.79 14.66 -14.90
N ASN A 67 -18.79 15.54 -14.74
CA ASN A 67 -18.93 16.99 -14.85
C ASN A 67 -18.46 17.54 -16.22
N GLU A 68 -18.14 16.67 -17.18
CA GLU A 68 -17.55 17.04 -18.50
C GLU A 68 -16.25 17.88 -18.42
N ASP A 69 -15.55 17.83 -17.29
CA ASP A 69 -14.32 18.60 -17.05
C ASP A 69 -13.08 17.82 -17.53
N ASN A 70 -12.87 17.85 -18.85
CA ASN A 70 -11.80 17.12 -19.53
C ASN A 70 -10.37 17.51 -19.06
N GLU A 71 -10.17 18.75 -18.58
CA GLU A 71 -8.85 19.21 -18.15
C GLU A 71 -8.43 18.54 -16.82
N LEU A 72 -9.41 18.34 -15.94
CA LEU A 72 -9.21 17.71 -14.64
C LEU A 72 -9.01 16.18 -14.77
N VAL A 73 -9.68 15.55 -15.76
CA VAL A 73 -9.45 14.13 -16.14
C VAL A 73 -8.00 13.89 -16.56
N LEU A 74 -7.45 14.73 -17.45
CA LEU A 74 -6.09 14.57 -17.97
C LEU A 74 -5.03 14.73 -16.87
N LYS A 75 -5.21 15.71 -15.98
CA LYS A 75 -4.30 15.95 -14.83
C LYS A 75 -4.30 14.75 -13.88
N ALA A 76 -5.47 14.21 -13.53
CA ALA A 76 -5.57 13.08 -12.62
C ALA A 76 -5.05 11.77 -13.25
N ALA A 77 -5.31 11.53 -14.54
CA ALA A 77 -4.78 10.38 -15.27
C ALA A 77 -3.24 10.41 -15.37
N ALA A 78 -2.65 11.59 -15.58
CA ALA A 78 -1.20 11.77 -15.60
C ALA A 78 -0.55 11.48 -14.24
N VAL A 79 -1.19 11.86 -13.13
CA VAL A 79 -0.74 11.52 -11.77
C VAL A 79 -0.83 10.01 -11.53
N LYS A 80 -1.96 9.38 -11.88
CA LYS A 80 -2.14 7.92 -11.78
C LYS A 80 -1.07 7.17 -12.57
N GLY A 81 -0.75 7.60 -13.79
CA GLY A 81 0.31 6.98 -14.60
C GLY A 81 1.71 7.13 -14.03
N LYS A 82 1.98 8.18 -13.26
CA LYS A 82 3.26 8.37 -12.55
C LYS A 82 3.37 7.52 -11.28
N LEU A 83 2.26 7.24 -10.60
CA LEU A 83 2.21 6.39 -9.40
C LEU A 83 2.37 4.89 -9.72
N LEU A 84 2.05 4.48 -10.95
CA LEU A 84 2.13 3.09 -11.42
C LEU A 84 3.45 2.75 -12.15
N ARG A 85 4.41 3.68 -12.22
CA ARG A 85 5.74 3.50 -12.82
C ARG A 85 6.81 3.42 -11.74
#